data_AF-A0A841PTW0-F1
#
_entry.id   AF-A0A841PTW0-F1
#
_cell.length_a   1.000
_cell.length_b   1.000
_cell.length_c   1.000
_cell.angle_alpha   90.00
_cell.angle_beta   90.00
_cell.angle_gamma   90.00
#
_symmetry.space_group_name_H-M   'P 1'
#
loop_
_entity.id
_entity.type
_entity.pdbx_description
1 polymer ?
#
loop_
_entity_poly.entity_id
_entity_poly.type
_entity_poly.pdbx_seq_one_letter_code
_entity_poly.pdbx_strand_id
1 'polypeptide(L)'
;MSFPEAVEDIANGSFKEKERPPSAKIPSEPYRYPSHYEVSDTTRMHQYLTQDRKIHPKVVNWLEHRDYVAQDKRGNVVYKWKQQGEVVGANRQGTQPMAKTGDWFKGIDKNSPGNAGFSFDIGKPETLYVFESAVDALSYWSEKKGDIQNARMLSMSGLKRHTVSAEMNRMNREGYSPKQVVIAVDNDPSGRDFAYGLKDVLQNYVNQDGERVGNVDLPKEKDWNEQLKKNVAVEQPRAKESQPSPAKDAEPER
;
A
#
# COMPACT_ATOMS: atom_id res chain seq x y z
N MET A 1 6.11 15.65 32.40
CA MET A 1 5.92 17.07 32.73
C MET A 1 4.45 17.32 32.65
N SER A 2 3.88 17.75 33.77
CA SER A 2 2.51 18.23 33.84
C SER A 2 2.43 19.64 33.23
N PHE A 3 1.23 20.05 32.82
CA PHE A 3 1.02 21.38 32.24
C PHE A 3 1.45 22.54 33.17
N PRO A 4 1.21 22.49 34.50
CA PRO A 4 1.69 23.53 35.42
C PRO A 4 3.22 23.65 35.45
N GLU A 5 3.93 22.52 35.48
CA GLU A 5 5.42 22.51 35.47
C GLU A 5 5.98 23.13 34.18
N ALA A 6 5.33 22.91 33.04
CA ALA A 6 5.77 23.46 31.75
C ALA A 6 5.62 24.98 31.66
N VAL A 7 4.63 25.56 32.36
CA VAL A 7 4.41 27.02 32.39
C VAL A 7 5.43 27.71 33.28
N GLU A 8 5.80 27.08 34.40
CA GLU A 8 6.79 27.60 35.35
C GLU A 8 8.21 27.61 34.76
N ASP A 9 8.57 26.58 33.97
CA ASP A 9 9.85 26.50 33.26
C ASP A 9 10.02 27.61 32.19
N ILE A 10 8.93 28.06 31.57
CA ILE A 10 8.92 29.17 30.60
C ILE A 10 9.11 30.51 31.32
N ALA A 11 8.45 30.71 32.46
CA ALA A 11 8.49 31.96 33.21
C ALA A 11 9.88 32.26 33.80
N ASN A 12 10.61 31.23 34.21
CA ASN A 12 11.91 31.36 34.87
C ASN A 12 13.12 31.30 33.91
N GLY A 13 12.88 31.18 32.60
CA GLY A 13 13.95 31.13 31.58
C GLY A 13 14.86 29.91 31.69
N SER A 14 14.50 28.92 32.51
CA SER A 14 15.29 27.73 32.84
C SER A 14 14.98 26.54 31.92
N PHE A 15 14.63 26.81 30.67
CA PHE A 15 14.34 25.78 29.67
C PHE A 15 15.60 24.96 29.38
N LYS A 16 15.72 23.79 30.02
CA LYS A 16 16.71 22.78 29.62
C LYS A 16 16.19 22.11 28.36
N GLU A 17 16.82 22.42 27.23
CA GLU A 17 16.57 21.74 25.96
C GLU A 17 16.79 20.24 26.17
N LYS A 18 15.71 19.46 26.31
CA LYS A 18 15.81 18.01 26.33
C LYS A 18 16.39 17.59 24.99
N GLU A 19 17.56 16.96 25.04
CA GLU A 19 18.21 16.38 23.87
C GLU A 19 17.17 15.65 23.03
N ARG A 20 16.97 16.14 21.81
CA ARG A 20 16.13 15.46 20.83
C ARG A 20 16.66 14.03 20.71
N PRO A 21 15.80 13.00 20.75
CA PRO A 21 16.24 11.66 20.37
C PRO A 21 16.92 11.76 18.99
N PRO A 22 18.02 11.04 18.75
CA PRO A 22 18.89 11.29 17.62
C PRO A 22 18.05 11.33 16.35
N SER A 23 18.08 12.49 15.69
CA SER A 23 17.58 12.69 14.34
C SER A 23 17.84 11.43 13.53
N ALA A 24 16.79 10.87 12.92
CA ALA A 24 16.92 9.78 11.96
C ALA A 24 18.15 10.08 11.07
N LYS A 25 19.15 9.19 11.10
CA LYS A 25 20.39 9.36 10.35
C LYS A 25 20.01 9.73 8.92
N ILE A 26 20.31 10.96 8.51
CA ILE A 26 20.23 11.36 7.11
C ILE A 26 21.15 10.37 6.39
N PRO A 27 20.66 9.58 5.42
CA PRO A 27 21.50 8.65 4.68
C PRO A 27 22.71 9.42 4.15
N SER A 28 23.93 8.94 4.45
CA SER A 28 25.16 9.63 4.05
C SER A 28 25.35 9.68 2.54
N GLU A 29 24.58 8.87 1.79
CA GLU A 29 24.61 8.77 0.34
C GLU A 29 23.18 8.70 -0.23
N PRO A 30 22.93 9.31 -1.40
CA PRO A 30 21.64 9.22 -2.07
C PRO A 30 21.31 7.77 -2.46
N TYR A 31 20.02 7.44 -2.47
CA TYR A 31 19.56 6.13 -2.93
C TYR A 31 19.95 5.89 -4.39
N ARG A 32 20.43 4.68 -4.68
CA ARG A 32 20.67 4.20 -6.04
C ARG A 32 20.00 2.85 -6.19
N TYR A 33 19.06 2.76 -7.12
CA TYR A 33 18.32 1.53 -7.34
C TYR A 33 19.23 0.43 -7.92
N PRO A 34 19.39 -0.73 -7.25
CA PRO A 34 20.33 -1.75 -7.68
C PRO A 34 19.67 -2.69 -8.70
N SER A 35 19.38 -2.18 -9.90
CA SER A 35 18.68 -2.90 -10.98
C SER A 35 19.37 -4.19 -11.43
N HIS A 36 20.67 -4.32 -11.24
CA HIS A 36 21.45 -5.53 -11.55
C HIS A 36 21.06 -6.76 -10.71
N TYR A 37 20.23 -6.62 -9.68
CA TYR A 37 19.63 -7.74 -8.97
C TYR A 37 18.33 -8.24 -9.60
N GLU A 38 17.72 -7.51 -10.53
CA GLU A 38 16.52 -7.96 -11.22
C GLU A 38 16.83 -9.10 -12.20
N VAL A 39 15.82 -9.91 -12.47
CA VAL A 39 15.87 -11.00 -13.45
C VAL A 39 14.68 -10.89 -14.41
N SER A 40 14.88 -11.34 -15.65
CA SER A 40 13.82 -11.36 -16.67
C SER A 40 12.74 -12.41 -16.40
N ASP A 41 13.10 -13.49 -15.70
CA ASP A 41 12.14 -14.49 -15.23
C ASP A 41 11.37 -13.95 -14.01
N THR A 42 10.07 -13.71 -14.18
CA THR A 42 9.19 -13.20 -13.12
C THR A 42 8.19 -14.26 -12.62
N THR A 43 8.45 -15.54 -12.91
CA THR A 43 7.53 -16.65 -12.59
C THR A 43 7.18 -16.73 -11.10
N ARG A 44 8.15 -16.57 -10.18
CA ARG A 44 7.88 -16.67 -8.74
C ARG A 44 7.08 -15.48 -8.23
N MET A 45 7.36 -14.27 -8.73
CA MET A 45 6.55 -13.09 -8.44
C MET A 45 5.10 -13.31 -8.87
N HIS A 46 4.88 -13.79 -10.09
CA HIS A 46 3.53 -14.08 -10.59
C HIS A 46 2.81 -15.15 -9.77
N GLN A 47 3.48 -16.28 -9.49
CA GLN A 47 2.93 -17.34 -8.64
C GLN A 47 2.55 -16.79 -7.26
N TYR A 48 3.46 -16.08 -6.60
CA TYR A 48 3.19 -15.50 -5.28
C TYR A 48 2.03 -14.51 -5.30
N LEU A 49 2.03 -13.52 -6.22
CA LEU A 49 0.99 -12.49 -6.22
C LEU A 49 -0.37 -13.04 -6.64
N THR A 50 -0.42 -13.91 -7.64
CA THR A 50 -1.70 -14.39 -8.20
C THR A 50 -2.21 -15.66 -7.51
N GLN A 51 -1.34 -16.63 -7.23
CA GLN A 51 -1.76 -17.91 -6.67
C GLN A 51 -1.79 -17.86 -5.15
N ASP A 52 -0.78 -17.32 -4.50
CA ASP A 52 -0.74 -17.29 -3.03
C ASP A 52 -1.52 -16.11 -2.47
N ARG A 53 -1.38 -14.93 -3.08
CA ARG A 53 -2.02 -13.69 -2.62
C ARG A 53 -3.35 -13.38 -3.30
N LYS A 54 -3.75 -14.17 -4.32
CA LYS A 54 -5.03 -14.03 -5.04
C LYS A 54 -5.24 -12.66 -5.71
N ILE A 55 -4.19 -11.87 -5.87
CA ILE A 55 -4.22 -10.60 -6.60
C ILE A 55 -4.57 -10.90 -8.06
N HIS A 56 -5.45 -10.09 -8.64
CA HIS A 56 -5.96 -10.33 -9.97
C HIS A 56 -4.81 -10.28 -11.00
N PRO A 57 -4.65 -11.28 -11.91
CA PRO A 57 -3.52 -11.32 -12.84
C PRO A 57 -3.36 -10.05 -13.69
N LYS A 58 -4.47 -9.42 -14.11
CA LYS A 58 -4.43 -8.12 -14.82
C LYS A 58 -3.75 -7.00 -14.02
N VAL A 59 -3.93 -6.97 -12.69
CA VAL A 59 -3.26 -5.98 -11.81
C VAL A 59 -1.76 -6.25 -11.79
N VAL A 60 -1.35 -7.50 -11.61
CA VAL A 60 0.07 -7.89 -11.60
C VAL A 60 0.74 -7.56 -12.94
N ASN A 61 0.12 -7.98 -14.04
CA ASN A 61 0.60 -7.68 -15.39
C ASN A 61 0.71 -6.16 -15.61
N TRP A 62 -0.31 -5.38 -15.22
CA TRP A 62 -0.30 -3.93 -15.39
C TRP A 62 0.88 -3.26 -14.68
N LEU A 63 1.21 -3.73 -13.47
CA LEU A 63 2.33 -3.20 -12.68
C LEU A 63 3.68 -3.58 -13.28
N GLU A 64 3.83 -4.82 -13.72
CA GLU A 64 5.05 -5.31 -14.35
C GLU A 64 5.33 -4.56 -15.66
N HIS A 65 4.33 -4.40 -16.53
CA HIS A 65 4.47 -3.66 -17.79
C HIS A 65 4.82 -2.17 -17.59
N ARG A 66 4.41 -1.57 -16.46
CA ARG A 66 4.77 -0.20 -16.07
C ARG A 66 6.01 -0.12 -15.18
N ASP A 67 6.68 -1.26 -14.99
CA ASP A 67 7.91 -1.38 -14.22
C ASP A 67 7.74 -0.92 -12.75
N TYR A 68 6.56 -1.09 -12.17
CA TYR A 68 6.31 -0.86 -10.73
C TYR A 68 6.75 -2.05 -9.88
N VAL A 69 6.73 -3.26 -10.45
CA VAL A 69 7.14 -4.49 -9.79
C VAL A 69 8.12 -5.27 -10.64
N ALA A 70 9.04 -5.97 -9.99
CA ALA A 70 10.00 -6.87 -10.63
C ALA A 70 10.32 -8.05 -9.72
N GLN A 71 11.02 -9.06 -10.26
CA GLN A 71 11.59 -10.16 -9.49
C GLN A 71 13.10 -9.97 -9.34
N ASP A 72 13.64 -10.17 -8.14
CA ASP A 72 15.09 -10.21 -7.93
C ASP A 72 15.68 -11.62 -8.03
N LYS A 73 17.03 -11.72 -8.07
CA LYS A 73 17.79 -12.98 -8.13
C LYS A 73 17.49 -13.96 -6.98
N ARG A 74 16.91 -13.49 -5.87
CA ARG A 74 16.51 -14.32 -4.74
C ARG A 74 15.04 -14.77 -4.85
N GLY A 75 14.35 -14.36 -5.90
CA GLY A 75 12.94 -14.61 -6.13
C GLY A 75 12.03 -13.71 -5.31
N ASN A 76 12.52 -12.61 -4.73
CA ASN A 76 11.64 -11.66 -4.04
C ASN A 76 10.88 -10.81 -5.05
N VAL A 77 9.68 -10.37 -4.67
CA VAL A 77 9.00 -9.25 -5.34
C VAL A 77 9.68 -7.96 -4.92
N VAL A 78 10.04 -7.13 -5.89
CA VAL A 78 10.57 -5.78 -5.69
C VAL A 78 9.48 -4.79 -6.06
N TYR A 79 9.01 -4.00 -5.09
CA TYR A 79 8.06 -2.92 -5.31
C TYR A 79 8.83 -1.60 -5.41
N LYS A 80 8.89 -1.03 -6.61
CA LYS A 80 9.70 0.16 -6.92
C LYS A 80 8.93 1.43 -6.56
N TRP A 81 9.53 2.30 -5.76
CA TRP A 81 8.93 3.58 -5.38
C TRP A 81 9.29 4.60 -6.45
N LYS A 82 8.32 4.96 -7.30
CA LYS A 82 8.54 5.87 -8.42
C LYS A 82 8.07 7.28 -8.12
N GLN A 83 8.94 8.26 -8.36
CA GLN A 83 8.60 9.68 -8.34
C GLN A 83 9.12 10.31 -9.62
N GLN A 84 8.23 10.95 -10.40
CA GLN A 84 8.59 11.58 -11.69
C GLN A 84 9.33 10.64 -12.66
N GLY A 85 8.99 9.35 -12.65
CA GLY A 85 9.62 8.32 -13.51
C GLY A 85 10.86 7.65 -12.91
N GLU A 86 11.48 8.25 -11.89
CA GLU A 86 12.69 7.73 -11.26
C GLU A 86 12.40 6.83 -10.06
N VAL A 87 13.22 5.78 -9.88
CA VAL A 87 13.11 4.88 -8.72
C VAL A 87 13.87 5.48 -7.53
N VAL A 88 13.13 6.04 -6.58
CA VAL A 88 13.68 6.72 -5.40
C VAL A 88 13.83 5.82 -4.17
N GLY A 89 13.30 4.60 -4.24
CA GLY A 89 13.35 3.61 -3.17
C GLY A 89 12.73 2.30 -3.63
N ALA A 90 12.83 1.26 -2.81
CA ALA A 90 12.13 0.01 -3.05
C ALA A 90 11.92 -0.76 -1.76
N ASN A 91 10.82 -1.51 -1.69
CA ASN A 91 10.66 -2.57 -0.70
C ASN A 91 10.65 -3.95 -1.37
N ARG A 92 11.20 -4.94 -0.68
CA ARG A 92 11.35 -6.33 -1.12
C ARG A 92 10.53 -7.25 -0.25
N GLN A 93 9.83 -8.18 -0.89
CA GLN A 93 8.95 -9.15 -0.26
C GLN A 93 9.35 -10.55 -0.74
N GLY A 94 9.74 -11.41 0.19
CA GLY A 94 9.99 -12.82 -0.10
C GLY A 94 8.73 -13.49 -0.62
N THR A 95 8.91 -14.40 -1.58
CA THR A 95 7.87 -15.22 -2.22
C THR A 95 7.79 -16.63 -1.67
N GLN A 96 8.62 -16.94 -0.67
CA GLN A 96 8.56 -18.19 0.09
C GLN A 96 8.85 -17.90 1.57
N PRO A 97 8.27 -18.68 2.49
CA PRO A 97 8.60 -18.59 3.91
C PRO A 97 10.06 -18.98 4.16
N MET A 98 10.71 -18.29 5.09
CA MET A 98 12.08 -18.59 5.49
C MET A 98 12.12 -19.90 6.29
N ALA A 99 12.92 -20.87 5.85
CA ALA A 99 12.96 -22.21 6.44
C ALA A 99 13.21 -22.24 7.96
N LYS A 100 13.88 -21.22 8.52
CA LYS A 100 14.20 -21.15 9.95
C LYS A 100 13.06 -20.64 10.83
N THR A 101 12.26 -19.69 10.34
CA THR A 101 11.23 -19.02 11.16
C THR A 101 9.81 -19.23 10.66
N GLY A 102 9.63 -19.65 9.41
CA GLY A 102 8.33 -19.70 8.73
C GLY A 102 7.83 -18.33 8.26
N ASP A 103 8.51 -17.24 8.62
CA ASP A 103 8.10 -15.88 8.22
C ASP A 103 8.50 -15.55 6.80
N TRP A 104 7.84 -14.55 6.24
CA TRP A 104 8.15 -14.03 4.92
C TRP A 104 9.17 -12.90 5.04
N PHE A 105 10.23 -12.94 4.22
CA PHE A 105 11.19 -11.84 4.18
C PHE A 105 10.51 -10.52 3.81
N LYS A 106 10.76 -9.46 4.59
CA LYS A 106 10.34 -8.09 4.31
C LYS A 106 11.53 -7.17 4.51
N GLY A 107 11.80 -6.28 3.56
CA GLY A 107 12.88 -5.32 3.67
C GLY A 107 12.62 -4.06 2.84
N ILE A 108 13.17 -2.94 3.29
CA ILE A 108 13.26 -1.71 2.51
C ILE A 108 14.73 -1.56 2.12
N ASP A 109 15.01 -1.24 0.86
CA ASP A 109 16.39 -1.07 0.41
C ASP A 109 17.08 0.05 1.21
N LYS A 110 18.35 -0.16 1.53
CA LYS A 110 19.16 0.80 2.29
C LYS A 110 19.17 2.17 1.60
N ASN A 111 19.14 3.24 2.40
CA ASN A 111 19.07 4.64 1.95
C ASN A 111 17.79 5.04 1.21
N SER A 112 16.77 4.17 1.13
CA SER A 112 15.44 4.60 0.67
C SER A 112 14.90 5.69 1.61
N PRO A 113 14.26 6.75 1.08
CA PRO A 113 13.80 7.88 1.87
C PRO A 113 12.69 7.44 2.84
N GLY A 114 12.82 7.82 4.11
CA GLY A 114 11.88 7.38 5.16
C GLY A 114 10.46 7.93 5.02
N ASN A 115 10.24 8.93 4.17
CA ASN A 115 8.98 9.62 3.91
C ASN A 115 8.36 9.28 2.54
N ALA A 116 8.86 8.26 1.84
CA ALA A 116 8.25 7.76 0.61
C ALA A 116 7.79 6.30 0.78
N GLY A 117 7.03 5.84 -0.20
CA GLY A 117 6.52 4.49 -0.23
C GLY A 117 6.18 4.05 -1.65
N PHE A 118 5.78 2.78 -1.77
CA PHE A 118 5.35 2.24 -3.05
C PHE A 118 4.05 2.90 -3.46
N SER A 119 4.05 3.55 -4.62
CA SER A 119 2.87 4.26 -5.11
C SER A 119 2.74 4.21 -6.63
N PHE A 120 1.51 4.24 -7.10
CA PHE A 120 1.17 4.23 -8.52
C PHE A 120 -0.18 4.91 -8.76
N ASP A 121 -0.35 5.43 -9.97
CA ASP A 121 -1.56 6.16 -10.37
C ASP A 121 -2.43 5.32 -11.29
N ILE A 122 -3.74 5.34 -11.02
CA ILE A 122 -4.79 4.79 -11.86
C ILE A 122 -5.54 5.99 -12.45
N GLY A 123 -5.35 6.27 -13.74
CA GLY A 123 -5.92 7.46 -14.37
C GLY A 123 -5.25 8.76 -13.90
N LYS A 124 -6.03 9.83 -13.74
CA LYS A 124 -5.55 11.10 -13.17
C LYS A 124 -5.93 11.15 -11.69
N PRO A 125 -4.99 11.11 -10.75
CA PRO A 125 -5.34 10.90 -9.35
C PRO A 125 -6.08 12.09 -8.74
N GLU A 126 -7.29 11.84 -8.24
CA GLU A 126 -8.10 12.76 -7.43
C GLU A 126 -8.30 12.23 -6.00
N THR A 127 -8.16 10.91 -5.81
CA THR A 127 -8.26 10.25 -4.50
C THR A 127 -6.92 9.60 -4.12
N LEU A 128 -6.46 9.83 -2.89
CA LEU A 128 -5.30 9.14 -2.32
C LEU A 128 -5.76 7.97 -1.44
N TYR A 129 -5.46 6.74 -1.82
CA TYR A 129 -5.69 5.56 -0.99
C TYR A 129 -4.40 5.18 -0.25
N VAL A 130 -4.49 4.99 1.06
CA VAL A 130 -3.35 4.76 1.94
C VAL A 130 -3.42 3.36 2.56
N PHE A 131 -2.37 2.58 2.38
CA PHE A 131 -2.27 1.19 2.81
C PHE A 131 -1.00 0.96 3.63
N GLU A 132 -1.05 -0.05 4.50
CA GLU A 132 0.13 -0.46 5.28
C GLU A 132 1.18 -1.15 4.41
N SER A 133 0.75 -2.07 3.53
CA SER A 133 1.63 -2.84 2.65
C SER A 133 1.25 -2.77 1.17
N ALA A 134 2.21 -3.08 0.29
CA ALA A 134 1.97 -3.12 -1.14
C ALA A 134 0.98 -4.24 -1.50
N VAL A 135 1.03 -5.38 -0.80
CA VAL A 135 0.09 -6.48 -0.99
C VAL A 135 -1.33 -6.05 -0.67
N ASP A 136 -1.54 -5.24 0.37
CA ASP A 136 -2.88 -4.72 0.71
C ASP A 136 -3.39 -3.75 -0.35
N ALA A 137 -2.55 -2.83 -0.83
CA ALA A 137 -2.92 -1.93 -1.92
C ALA A 137 -3.37 -2.70 -3.18
N LEU A 138 -2.64 -3.76 -3.54
CA LEU A 138 -2.97 -4.59 -4.70
C LEU A 138 -4.18 -5.49 -4.45
N SER A 139 -4.38 -5.94 -3.21
CA SER A 139 -5.53 -6.75 -2.83
C SER A 139 -6.81 -5.93 -2.87
N TYR A 140 -6.78 -4.71 -2.31
CA TYR A 140 -7.86 -3.73 -2.39
C TYR A 140 -8.24 -3.42 -3.84
N TRP A 141 -7.25 -3.14 -4.69
CA TRP A 141 -7.51 -2.85 -6.10
C TRP A 141 -8.14 -4.04 -6.83
N SER A 142 -7.68 -5.25 -6.53
CA SER A 142 -8.25 -6.49 -7.11
C SER A 142 -9.67 -6.76 -6.65
N GLU A 143 -9.97 -6.47 -5.37
CA GLU A 143 -11.29 -6.68 -4.78
C GLU A 143 -12.34 -5.73 -5.35
N LYS A 144 -11.97 -4.45 -5.55
CA LYS A 144 -12.90 -3.43 -6.08
C LYS A 144 -13.09 -3.51 -7.60
N LYS A 145 -12.48 -4.50 -8.29
CA LYS A 145 -12.77 -4.97 -9.66
C LYS A 145 -12.98 -3.92 -10.78
N GLY A 146 -12.51 -2.68 -10.62
CA GLY A 146 -12.66 -1.60 -11.61
C GLY A 146 -13.35 -0.33 -11.09
N ASP A 147 -13.88 -0.36 -9.87
CA ASP A 147 -14.49 0.80 -9.21
C ASP A 147 -13.45 1.87 -8.84
N ILE A 148 -12.18 1.49 -8.74
CA ILE A 148 -11.08 2.41 -8.47
C ILE A 148 -10.63 3.05 -9.78
N GLN A 149 -10.93 4.34 -9.91
CA GLN A 149 -10.50 5.21 -11.00
C GLN A 149 -9.98 6.52 -10.43
N ASN A 150 -9.12 7.19 -11.19
CA ASN A 150 -8.58 8.50 -10.82
C ASN A 150 -8.02 8.50 -9.38
N ALA A 151 -7.14 7.54 -9.11
CA ALA A 151 -6.66 7.25 -7.77
C ALA A 151 -5.14 7.13 -7.74
N ARG A 152 -4.53 7.67 -6.69
CA ARG A 152 -3.17 7.33 -6.29
C ARG A 152 -3.24 6.29 -5.17
N MET A 153 -2.60 5.15 -5.40
CA MET A 153 -2.47 4.10 -4.39
C MET A 153 -1.11 4.28 -3.70
N LEU A 154 -1.08 4.36 -2.37
CA LEU A 154 0.14 4.52 -1.57
C LEU A 154 0.24 3.39 -0.54
N SER A 155 1.30 2.59 -0.61
CA SER A 155 1.74 1.77 0.50
C SER A 155 2.87 2.46 1.27
N MET A 156 2.68 2.62 2.57
CA MET A 156 3.64 3.27 3.46
C MET A 156 4.78 2.34 3.92
N SER A 157 4.68 1.03 3.63
CA SER A 157 5.56 -0.01 4.18
C SER A 157 5.67 0.11 5.72
N GLY A 158 4.50 0.07 6.37
CA GLY A 158 4.30 0.32 7.81
C GLY A 158 3.53 1.61 8.11
N LEU A 159 2.90 1.70 9.28
CA LEU A 159 2.04 2.83 9.68
C LEU A 159 2.83 4.14 9.90
N LYS A 160 2.94 4.98 8.85
CA LYS A 160 3.79 6.18 8.84
C LYS A 160 3.04 7.44 8.37
N ARG A 161 2.56 8.24 9.33
CA ARG A 161 1.78 9.47 9.03
C ARG A 161 2.54 10.45 8.13
N HIS A 162 3.84 10.63 8.37
CA HIS A 162 4.67 11.54 7.57
C HIS A 162 4.83 11.11 6.11
N THR A 163 4.69 9.81 5.80
CA THR A 163 4.68 9.32 4.41
C THR A 163 3.40 9.76 3.70
N VAL A 164 2.25 9.74 4.39
CA VAL A 164 0.98 10.26 3.86
C VAL A 164 1.07 11.76 3.60
N SER A 165 1.58 12.54 4.57
CA SER A 165 1.73 13.99 4.40
C SER A 165 2.70 14.34 3.27
N ALA A 166 3.82 13.63 3.15
CA ALA A 166 4.77 13.81 2.06
C ALA A 166 4.15 13.48 0.70
N GLU A 167 3.31 12.44 0.63
CA GLU A 167 2.60 12.05 -0.58
C GLU A 167 1.55 13.09 -0.98
N MET A 168 0.74 13.59 -0.04
CA MET A 168 -0.21 14.68 -0.31
C MET A 168 0.50 15.93 -0.84
N ASN A 169 1.63 16.31 -0.24
CA ASN A 169 2.44 17.43 -0.70
C ASN A 169 3.04 17.18 -2.09
N ARG A 170 3.38 15.93 -2.42
CA ARG A 170 3.83 15.55 -3.76
C ARG A 170 2.70 15.68 -4.77
N MET A 171 1.53 15.11 -4.48
CA MET A 171 0.33 15.23 -5.31
C MET A 171 -0.02 16.70 -5.59
N ASN A 172 -0.01 17.56 -4.57
CA ASN A 172 -0.24 19.00 -4.73
C ASN A 172 0.76 19.66 -5.70
N ARG A 173 2.06 19.36 -5.57
CA ARG A 173 3.11 19.90 -6.46
C ARG A 173 3.00 19.38 -7.90
N GLU A 174 2.46 18.18 -8.07
CA GLU A 174 2.20 17.56 -9.38
C GLU A 174 0.89 18.06 -10.01
N GLY A 175 0.12 18.92 -9.32
CA GLY A 175 -1.17 19.44 -9.80
C GLY A 175 -2.36 18.51 -9.56
N TYR A 176 -2.20 17.51 -8.70
CA TYR A 176 -3.19 16.47 -8.38
C TYR A 176 -3.66 16.55 -6.94
N SER A 177 -3.97 17.74 -6.43
CA SER A 177 -4.40 17.90 -5.03
C SER A 177 -5.55 16.93 -4.69
N PRO A 178 -5.38 16.04 -3.69
CA PRO A 178 -6.36 15.00 -3.44
C PRO A 178 -7.65 15.60 -2.89
N LYS A 179 -8.77 15.31 -3.55
CA LYS A 179 -10.13 15.65 -3.08
C LYS A 179 -10.54 14.75 -1.92
N GLN A 180 -10.04 13.52 -1.91
CA GLN A 180 -10.29 12.53 -0.87
C GLN A 180 -9.00 11.79 -0.50
N VAL A 181 -8.91 11.41 0.76
CA VAL A 181 -7.89 10.51 1.30
C VAL A 181 -8.61 9.35 1.99
N VAL A 182 -8.47 8.15 1.45
CA VAL A 182 -9.06 6.92 2.00
C VAL A 182 -7.98 6.13 2.74
N ILE A 183 -8.16 5.96 4.04
CA ILE A 183 -7.23 5.23 4.89
C ILE A 183 -7.71 3.78 4.99
N ALA A 184 -6.94 2.88 4.38
CA ALA A 184 -7.27 1.47 4.18
C ALA A 184 -6.18 0.56 4.73
N VAL A 185 -5.89 0.70 6.03
CA VAL A 185 -4.90 -0.09 6.77
C VAL A 185 -5.54 -1.34 7.39
N ASP A 186 -4.71 -2.16 8.05
CA ASP A 186 -5.12 -3.39 8.72
C ASP A 186 -6.19 -3.14 9.79
N ASN A 187 -7.09 -4.11 9.95
CA ASN A 187 -8.14 -4.08 10.97
C ASN A 187 -7.67 -4.74 12.28
N ASP A 188 -6.52 -4.30 12.77
CA ASP A 188 -6.00 -4.64 14.10
C ASP A 188 -5.99 -3.40 15.01
N PRO A 189 -5.64 -3.53 16.32
CA PRO A 189 -5.63 -2.37 17.21
C PRO A 189 -4.74 -1.21 16.72
N SER A 190 -3.54 -1.51 16.22
CA SER A 190 -2.59 -0.48 15.76
C SER A 190 -3.06 0.18 14.45
N GLY A 191 -3.59 -0.61 13.52
CA GLY A 191 -4.17 -0.11 12.28
C GLY A 191 -5.39 0.78 12.53
N ARG A 192 -6.30 0.39 13.43
CA ARG A 192 -7.45 1.24 13.82
C ARG A 192 -7.01 2.54 14.48
N ASP A 193 -6.11 2.49 15.45
CA ASP A 193 -5.59 3.68 16.13
C ASP A 193 -4.92 4.64 15.14
N PHE A 194 -4.16 4.09 14.18
CA PHE A 194 -3.58 4.88 13.10
C PHE A 194 -4.66 5.50 12.21
N ALA A 195 -5.63 4.70 11.75
CA ALA A 195 -6.65 5.12 10.81
C ALA A 195 -7.50 6.27 11.36
N TYR A 196 -8.04 6.11 12.57
CA TYR A 196 -8.88 7.15 13.18
C TYR A 196 -8.06 8.36 13.61
N GLY A 197 -6.86 8.16 14.16
CA GLY A 197 -5.99 9.28 14.50
C GLY A 197 -5.52 10.09 13.29
N LEU A 198 -5.29 9.45 12.13
CA LEU A 198 -4.99 10.16 10.88
C LEU A 198 -6.25 10.82 10.31
N LYS A 199 -7.42 10.18 10.38
CA LYS A 199 -8.71 10.77 9.99
C LYS A 199 -8.97 12.06 10.76
N ASP A 200 -8.72 12.10 12.07
CA ASP A 200 -8.91 13.29 12.90
C ASP A 200 -7.96 14.43 12.51
N VAL A 201 -6.71 14.11 12.13
CA VAL A 201 -5.80 15.11 11.57
C VAL A 201 -6.35 15.64 10.24
N LEU A 202 -6.81 14.74 9.35
CA LEU A 202 -7.33 15.08 8.03
C LEU A 202 -8.67 15.83 8.07
N GLN A 203 -9.43 15.72 9.15
CA GLN A 203 -10.66 16.50 9.36
C GLN A 203 -10.42 18.01 9.41
N ASN A 204 -9.18 18.45 9.69
CA ASN A 204 -8.78 19.85 9.66
C ASN A 204 -8.34 20.31 8.26
N TYR A 205 -8.29 19.40 7.28
CA TYR A 205 -7.93 19.71 5.90
C TYR A 205 -9.19 19.74 5.05
N VAL A 206 -9.39 20.88 4.39
CA VAL A 206 -10.51 21.13 3.51
C VAL A 206 -9.97 21.25 2.08
N ASN A 207 -10.58 20.56 1.13
CA ASN A 207 -10.21 20.65 -0.28
C ASN A 207 -10.69 21.98 -0.90
N GLN A 208 -10.43 22.15 -2.20
CA GLN A 208 -10.81 23.37 -2.93
C GLN A 208 -12.34 23.60 -2.99
N ASP A 209 -13.12 22.53 -2.82
CA ASP A 209 -14.58 22.54 -2.88
C ASP A 209 -15.22 22.76 -1.49
N GLY A 210 -14.43 22.96 -0.44
CA GLY A 210 -14.94 23.15 0.92
C GLY A 210 -15.23 21.86 1.68
N GLU A 211 -14.83 20.70 1.15
CA GLU A 211 -15.13 19.38 1.72
C GLU A 211 -13.96 18.82 2.55
N ARG A 212 -14.28 18.04 3.58
CA ARG A 212 -13.30 17.30 4.37
C ARG A 212 -12.80 16.09 3.60
N VAL A 213 -11.48 15.89 3.58
CA VAL A 213 -10.86 14.88 2.70
C VAL A 213 -10.76 13.50 3.32
N GLY A 214 -10.72 13.38 4.67
CA GLY A 214 -10.36 12.14 5.36
C GLY A 214 -11.48 11.11 5.52
N ASN A 215 -11.28 9.92 4.96
CA ASN A 215 -12.18 8.77 5.02
C ASN A 215 -11.43 7.52 5.49
N VAL A 216 -12.15 6.57 6.09
CA VAL A 216 -11.60 5.28 6.57
C VAL A 216 -12.40 4.15 5.93
N ASP A 217 -11.72 3.20 5.31
CA ASP A 217 -12.30 1.96 4.77
C ASP A 217 -11.42 0.81 5.30
N LEU A 218 -11.94 -0.02 6.20
CA LEU A 218 -11.17 -1.11 6.80
C LEU A 218 -11.68 -2.47 6.29
N PRO A 219 -10.79 -3.47 6.16
CA PRO A 219 -11.23 -4.81 5.84
C PRO A 219 -12.07 -5.41 6.99
N LYS A 220 -13.01 -6.29 6.64
CA LYS A 220 -13.77 -7.14 7.55
C LYS A 220 -12.90 -8.24 8.17
N GLU A 221 -11.91 -8.72 7.41
CA GLU A 221 -10.87 -9.62 7.93
C GLU A 221 -9.71 -8.79 8.52
N LYS A 222 -8.64 -9.46 8.96
CA LYS A 222 -7.49 -8.78 9.58
C LYS A 222 -6.82 -7.78 8.63
N ASP A 223 -6.62 -8.16 7.37
CA ASP A 223 -6.02 -7.32 6.33
C ASP A 223 -6.76 -7.48 4.99
N TRP A 224 -6.43 -6.64 4.01
CA TRP A 224 -7.08 -6.67 2.70
C TRP A 224 -6.75 -7.93 1.90
N ASN A 225 -5.60 -8.57 2.16
CA ASN A 225 -5.23 -9.81 1.49
C ASN A 225 -6.05 -11.00 1.98
N GLU A 226 -6.27 -11.11 3.30
CA GLU A 226 -7.16 -12.10 3.90
C GLU A 226 -8.59 -11.93 3.41
N GLN A 227 -9.08 -10.69 3.33
CA GLN A 227 -10.40 -10.39 2.77
C GLN A 227 -10.52 -10.83 1.30
N LEU A 228 -9.55 -10.46 0.46
CA LEU A 228 -9.54 -10.88 -0.94
C LEU A 228 -9.54 -12.41 -1.08
N LYS A 229 -8.70 -13.11 -0.30
CA LYS A 229 -8.65 -14.58 -0.30
C LYS A 229 -9.99 -15.20 0.05
N LYS A 230 -10.66 -14.68 1.07
CA LYS A 230 -11.99 -15.14 1.48
C LYS A 230 -13.03 -14.91 0.39
N ASN A 231 -13.06 -13.72 -0.21
CA ASN A 231 -14.00 -13.40 -1.28
C ASN A 231 -13.80 -14.31 -2.50
N VAL A 232 -12.54 -14.52 -2.93
CA VAL A 232 -12.22 -15.43 -4.04
C VAL A 232 -12.62 -16.88 -3.71
N ALA A 233 -12.42 -17.33 -2.47
CA ALA A 233 -12.83 -18.66 -2.04
C ALA A 233 -14.35 -18.84 -2.02
N VAL A 234 -15.13 -17.79 -1.80
CA VAL A 234 -16.61 -17.82 -1.84
C VAL A 234 -17.15 -17.74 -3.29
N GLU A 235 -16.46 -17.04 -4.18
CA GLU A 235 -16.87 -16.91 -5.59
C GLU A 235 -16.63 -18.20 -6.40
N GLN A 236 -15.56 -18.95 -6.11
CA GLN A 236 -15.22 -20.17 -6.86
C GLN A 236 -16.26 -21.31 -6.78
N PRO A 237 -16.89 -21.60 -5.63
CA PRO A 237 -18.00 -22.56 -5.53
C PRO A 237 -19.24 -22.10 -6.32
N ARG A 238 -19.62 -20.82 -6.20
CA ARG A 238 -20.82 -20.25 -6.86
C ARG A 238 -20.74 -20.26 -8.38
N ALA A 239 -19.54 -20.13 -8.96
CA ALA A 239 -19.33 -20.21 -10.39
C ALA A 239 -19.49 -21.63 -10.97
N LYS A 240 -19.38 -22.68 -10.13
CA LYS A 240 -19.60 -24.08 -10.55
C LYS A 240 -21.06 -24.52 -10.48
N GLU A 241 -21.88 -23.90 -9.61
CA GLU A 241 -23.31 -24.21 -9.47
C GLU A 241 -24.21 -23.51 -10.51
N SER A 242 -23.69 -22.53 -11.27
CA SER A 242 -24.45 -21.70 -12.20
C SER A 242 -24.34 -22.12 -13.67
N GLN A 243 -23.74 -23.29 -13.98
CA GLN A 243 -23.78 -23.85 -15.34
C GLN A 243 -25.03 -24.74 -15.50
N PRO A 244 -26.00 -24.40 -16.37
CA PRO A 244 -27.09 -25.31 -16.69
C PRO A 244 -26.54 -26.53 -17.44
N SER A 245 -26.93 -27.72 -16.99
CA SER A 245 -26.66 -28.98 -17.69
C SER A 245 -27.13 -28.89 -19.15
N PRO A 246 -26.37 -29.43 -20.13
CA PRO A 246 -26.86 -29.51 -21.50
C PRO A 246 -28.12 -30.39 -21.52
N ALA A 247 -29.21 -29.83 -22.04
CA ALA A 247 -30.41 -30.60 -22.33
C ALA A 247 -30.04 -31.74 -23.29
N LYS A 248 -30.45 -32.96 -22.95
CA LYS A 248 -30.40 -34.09 -23.88
C LYS A 248 -31.42 -33.80 -24.99
N ASP A 249 -30.91 -33.50 -26.18
CA ASP A 249 -31.72 -33.50 -27.39
C ASP A 249 -32.34 -34.89 -27.58
N ALA A 250 -33.66 -34.93 -27.65
CA ALA A 250 -34.42 -36.11 -28.03
C ALA A 250 -34.23 -36.34 -29.54
N GLU A 251 -33.86 -37.57 -29.90
CA GLU A 251 -33.84 -38.04 -31.29
C GLU A 251 -35.24 -37.93 -31.92
N PRO A 252 -35.34 -37.58 -33.22
CA PRO A 252 -36.60 -37.68 -33.93
C PRO A 252 -36.84 -39.14 -34.37
N GLU A 253 -38.03 -39.64 -34.07
CA GLU A 253 -38.55 -40.91 -34.59
C GLU A 253 -38.50 -40.97 -36.12
N ARG A 254 -38.14 -42.15 -36.64
CA ARG A 254 -38.45 -42.60 -38.00
C ARG A 254 -39.09 -43.97 -37.92
#